data_AF-A0A1A8CV05-F1
#
_entry.id   AF-A0A1A8CV05-F1
#
_cell.length_a   1.000
_cell.length_b   1.000
_cell.length_c   1.000
_cell.angle_alpha   90.00
_cell.angle_beta   90.00
_cell.angle_gamma   90.00
#
_symmetry.space_group_name_H-M   'P 1'
#
loop_
_entity.id
_entity.type
_entity.pdbx_description
1 polymer ?
#
loop_
_entity_poly.entity_id
_entity_poly.type
_entity_poly.pdbx_seq_one_letter_code
_entity_poly.pdbx_strand_id
1 'polypeptide(L)'
;SSSAETKELILSKLEQQVEANLGTAMMYTLFEWAKEHQEVLMENHRPVVTSVMVTASSELTAPSSTAKRKEKKEQLTKAQKRRMVNRTDHKGELPRGWNWVDVIKH
;
A
#
# COMPACT_ATOMS: atom_id res chain seq x y z
N SER A 1 2.74 20.34 -19.36
CA SER A 1 1.78 19.77 -20.31
C SER A 1 1.89 18.25 -20.41
N SER A 2 3.06 17.65 -20.69
CA SER A 2 3.16 16.20 -20.93
C SER A 2 2.74 15.24 -19.78
N SER A 3 2.86 15.63 -18.51
CA SER A 3 2.42 14.77 -17.38
C SER A 3 0.89 14.65 -17.27
N ALA A 4 0.15 15.71 -17.58
CA ALA A 4 -1.32 15.68 -17.56
C ALA A 4 -1.86 14.82 -18.70
N GLU A 5 -1.33 15.01 -19.91
CA GLU A 5 -1.64 14.22 -21.10
C GLU A 5 -1.37 12.72 -20.87
N THR A 6 -0.24 12.38 -20.22
CA THR A 6 0.07 10.98 -19.87
C THR A 6 -0.97 10.39 -18.90
N LYS A 7 -1.42 11.15 -17.91
CA LYS A 7 -2.46 10.71 -16.97
C LYS A 7 -3.80 10.48 -17.67
N GLU A 8 -4.20 11.40 -18.54
CA GLU A 8 -5.43 11.27 -19.32
C GLU A 8 -5.40 10.04 -20.24
N LEU A 9 -4.25 9.77 -20.89
CA LEU A 9 -4.05 8.57 -21.68
C LEU A 9 -4.23 7.30 -20.83
N ILE A 10 -3.60 7.25 -19.65
CA ILE A 10 -3.73 6.11 -18.73
C ILE A 10 -5.18 5.90 -18.32
N LEU A 11 -5.88 6.97 -17.93
CA LEU A 11 -7.29 6.90 -17.55
C LEU A 11 -8.17 6.39 -18.70
N SER A 12 -8.02 6.97 -19.90
CA SER A 12 -8.80 6.58 -21.08
C SER A 12 -8.60 5.11 -21.44
N LYS A 13 -7.37 4.59 -21.34
CA LYS A 13 -7.08 3.18 -21.60
C LYS A 13 -7.60 2.26 -20.51
N LEU A 14 -7.56 2.67 -19.25
CA LEU A 14 -8.09 1.88 -18.14
C LEU A 14 -9.62 1.82 -18.17
N GLU A 15 -10.29 2.91 -18.54
CA GLU A 15 -11.75 2.94 -18.74
C GLU A 15 -12.21 1.95 -19.80
N GLN A 16 -11.46 1.81 -20.90
CA GLN A 16 -11.74 0.79 -21.92
C GLN A 16 -11.68 -0.63 -21.34
N GLN A 17 -10.73 -0.90 -20.44
CA GLN A 17 -10.65 -2.20 -19.77
C GLN A 17 -11.76 -2.39 -18.74
N VAL A 18 -12.20 -1.33 -18.06
CA VAL A 18 -13.34 -1.39 -17.14
C VAL A 18 -14.60 -1.78 -17.91
N GLU A 19 -14.90 -1.12 -19.02
CA GLU A 19 -16.08 -1.42 -19.84
C GLU A 19 -16.06 -2.87 -20.34
N ALA A 20 -14.90 -3.33 -20.84
CA ALA A 20 -14.73 -4.69 -21.35
C ALA A 20 -14.88 -5.78 -20.27
N ASN A 21 -14.68 -5.45 -19.00
CA ASN A 21 -14.75 -6.41 -17.89
C ASN A 21 -15.97 -6.20 -16.97
N LEU A 22 -16.94 -5.35 -17.37
CA LEU A 22 -18.16 -5.13 -16.59
C LEU A 22 -18.88 -6.44 -16.27
N GLY A 23 -19.35 -6.56 -15.03
CA GLY A 23 -20.01 -7.77 -14.54
C GLY A 23 -19.06 -8.90 -14.11
N THR A 24 -17.74 -8.68 -14.15
CA THR A 24 -16.73 -9.65 -13.66
C THR A 24 -15.90 -9.09 -12.49
N ALA A 25 -15.04 -9.93 -11.89
CA ALA A 25 -14.10 -9.50 -10.87
C ALA A 25 -12.88 -8.78 -11.52
N MET A 26 -12.96 -7.47 -11.67
CA MET A 26 -12.02 -6.70 -12.50
C MET A 26 -10.70 -6.36 -11.83
N MET A 27 -10.65 -6.27 -10.49
CA MET A 27 -9.52 -5.66 -9.77
C MET A 27 -8.18 -6.31 -10.14
N TYR A 28 -8.09 -7.64 -10.10
CA TYR A 28 -6.86 -8.36 -10.46
C TYR A 28 -6.51 -8.19 -11.94
N THR A 29 -7.50 -8.34 -12.82
CA THR A 29 -7.32 -8.22 -14.27
C THR A 29 -6.85 -6.83 -14.69
N LEU A 30 -7.39 -5.76 -14.11
CA LEU A 30 -6.97 -4.38 -14.39
C LEU A 30 -5.53 -4.13 -13.94
N PHE A 31 -5.14 -4.67 -12.78
CA PHE A 31 -3.76 -4.53 -12.30
C PHE A 31 -2.76 -5.29 -13.18
N GLU A 32 -3.06 -6.53 -13.56
CA GLU A 32 -2.17 -7.29 -14.45
C GLU A 32 -2.10 -6.65 -15.84
N TRP A 33 -3.23 -6.20 -16.40
CA TRP A 33 -3.23 -5.50 -17.68
C TRP A 33 -2.35 -4.24 -17.64
N ALA A 34 -2.48 -3.42 -16.60
CA ALA A 34 -1.67 -2.21 -16.45
C ALA A 34 -0.16 -2.52 -16.32
N LYS A 35 0.20 -3.62 -15.64
CA LYS A 35 1.59 -4.07 -15.52
C LYS A 35 2.16 -4.53 -16.86
N GLU A 36 1.37 -5.29 -17.63
CA GLU A 36 1.76 -5.76 -18.96
C GLU A 36 1.95 -4.60 -19.96
N HIS A 37 1.20 -3.51 -19.80
CA HIS A 37 1.21 -2.37 -20.73
C HIS A 37 1.96 -1.14 -20.18
N GLN A 38 2.72 -1.29 -19.09
CA GLN A 38 3.35 -0.17 -18.38
C GLN A 38 4.27 0.69 -19.27
N GLU A 39 5.01 0.06 -20.19
CA GLU A 39 5.95 0.78 -21.06
C GLU A 39 5.22 1.71 -22.01
N VAL A 40 4.12 1.25 -22.60
CA VAL A 40 3.26 2.05 -23.49
C VAL A 40 2.56 3.16 -22.70
N LEU A 41 2.06 2.84 -21.51
CA LEU A 41 1.36 3.80 -20.65
C LEU A 41 2.28 4.92 -20.16
N MET A 42 3.59 4.67 -20.05
CA MET A 42 4.58 5.61 -19.53
C MET A 42 5.54 6.16 -20.60
N GLU A 43 5.32 5.90 -21.89
CA GLU A 43 6.23 6.29 -22.98
C GLU A 43 6.52 7.80 -22.99
N ASN A 44 5.50 8.63 -22.75
CA ASN A 44 5.61 10.09 -22.76
C ASN A 44 5.92 10.70 -21.39
N HIS A 45 6.14 9.85 -20.38
CA HIS A 45 6.43 10.28 -19.03
C HIS A 45 7.88 10.77 -18.91
N ARG A 46 8.06 12.07 -18.70
CA ARG A 46 9.38 12.63 -18.33
C ARG A 46 9.57 12.52 -16.82
N PRO A 47 10.56 11.74 -16.33
CA PRO A 47 10.82 11.67 -14.90
C PRO A 47 11.25 13.05 -14.40
N VAL A 48 10.43 13.64 -13.52
CA VAL A 48 10.84 14.80 -12.74
C VAL A 48 11.79 14.26 -11.68
N VAL A 49 13.09 14.38 -11.91
CA VAL A 49 14.11 14.06 -10.91
C VAL A 49 13.99 15.11 -9.79
N THR A 50 13.09 14.86 -8.85
CA THR A 50 13.12 15.55 -7.57
C THR A 50 14.21 14.84 -6.77
N SER A 51 15.33 15.53 -6.54
CA SER A 51 16.40 15.05 -5.66
C SER A 51 15.85 14.85 -4.25
N VAL A 52 15.28 13.68 -4.00
CA VAL A 52 15.05 13.16 -2.66
C VAL A 52 16.16 12.15 -2.47
N MET A 53 17.13 12.47 -1.61
CA MET A 53 18.13 11.53 -1.14
C MET A 53 17.42 10.35 -0.46
N VAL A 54 17.08 9.33 -1.24
CA VAL A 54 16.72 8.02 -0.72
C VAL A 54 18.04 7.37 -0.34
N THR A 55 18.44 7.53 0.93
CA THR A 55 19.47 6.67 1.52
C THR A 55 18.91 5.25 1.57
N ALA A 56 19.14 4.50 0.50
CA ALA A 56 19.10 3.05 0.54
C ALA A 56 20.25 2.61 1.47
N SER A 57 19.92 2.34 2.74
CA SER A 57 20.84 1.68 3.66
C SER A 57 20.99 0.22 3.24
N SER A 58 21.90 -0.01 2.28
CA SER A 58 22.66 -1.25 2.21
C SER A 58 23.79 -1.12 3.24
N GLU A 59 23.62 -1.76 4.39
CA GLU A 59 24.69 -1.91 5.38
C GLU A 59 25.84 -2.70 4.78
N LEU A 60 27.03 -2.08 4.66
CA LEU A 60 28.32 -2.73 4.93
C LEU A 60 29.42 -1.66 5.11
N THR A 61 29.83 -1.53 6.38
CA THR A 61 31.19 -1.19 6.87
C THR A 61 31.84 0.15 6.46
N ALA A 62 31.85 1.11 7.41
CA ALA A 62 33.05 1.74 8.02
C ALA A 62 32.69 3.01 8.82
N PRO A 63 33.51 3.45 9.81
CA PRO A 63 33.01 3.94 11.09
C PRO A 63 32.99 5.48 11.25
N SER A 64 32.19 5.89 12.24
CA SER A 64 32.43 7.00 13.17
C SER A 64 31.36 8.10 13.20
N SER A 65 30.82 8.24 14.42
CA SER A 65 30.41 9.48 15.09
C SER A 65 29.28 10.31 14.48
N THR A 66 28.06 10.12 15.00
CA THR A 66 27.54 10.95 16.11
C THR A 66 26.06 10.63 16.32
N ALA A 67 25.73 10.25 17.54
CA ALA A 67 24.40 9.81 17.93
C ALA A 67 23.37 10.95 17.84
N LYS A 68 22.34 10.75 17.02
CA LYS A 68 21.01 11.30 17.29
C LYS A 68 20.07 10.11 17.43
N ARG A 69 19.70 9.79 18.69
CA ARG A 69 18.67 8.80 19.00
C ARG A 69 17.38 9.20 18.28
N LYS A 70 17.08 8.54 17.15
CA LYS A 70 15.71 8.50 16.62
C LYS A 70 14.92 7.60 17.54
N GLU A 71 13.88 8.15 18.17
CA GLU A 71 12.88 7.35 18.86
C GLU A 71 12.32 6.33 17.86
N LYS A 72 12.69 5.07 18.02
CA LYS A 72 12.04 3.96 17.31
C LYS A 72 10.63 3.90 17.86
N LYS A 73 9.64 4.36 17.07
CA LYS A 73 8.27 3.87 17.24
C LYS A 73 8.34 2.36 17.11
N GLU A 74 8.17 1.67 18.22
CA GLU A 74 8.34 0.23 18.35
C GLU A 74 7.40 -0.46 17.36
N GLN A 75 7.95 -0.96 16.25
CA GLN A 75 7.17 -1.70 15.27
C GLN A 75 6.87 -3.07 15.86
N LEU A 76 5.71 -3.16 16.50
CA LEU A 76 5.22 -4.42 17.06
C LEU A 76 5.03 -5.45 15.93
N THR A 77 5.64 -6.61 16.11
CA THR A 77 5.45 -7.78 15.25
C THR A 77 3.98 -8.21 15.24
N LYS A 78 3.56 -8.93 14.19
CA LYS A 78 2.20 -9.50 14.08
C LYS A 78 1.80 -10.30 15.32
N ALA A 79 2.74 -11.06 15.90
CA ALA A 79 2.51 -11.84 17.11
C ALA A 79 2.29 -10.96 18.35
N GLN A 80 3.06 -9.88 18.52
CA GLN A 80 2.88 -8.93 19.62
C GLN A 80 1.54 -8.21 19.52
N LYS A 81 1.14 -7.77 18.32
CA LYS A 81 -0.19 -7.19 18.09
C LYS A 81 -1.32 -8.16 18.44
N ARG A 82 -1.22 -9.43 18.02
CA ARG A 82 -2.21 -10.46 18.36
C ARG A 82 -2.35 -10.67 19.87
N ARG A 83 -1.23 -10.70 20.60
CA ARG A 83 -1.23 -10.85 22.07
C ARG A 83 -1.95 -9.70 22.77
N MET A 84 -1.78 -8.46 22.30
CA MET A 84 -2.47 -7.31 22.88
C MET A 84 -3.96 -7.32 22.60
N VAL A 85 -4.38 -7.71 21.40
CA VAL A 85 -5.81 -7.82 21.04
C VAL A 85 -6.53 -8.90 21.85
N ASN A 86 -5.84 -10.00 22.15
CA ASN A 86 -6.38 -11.08 22.96
C ASN A 86 -6.32 -10.80 24.47
N ARG A 87 -5.84 -9.62 24.90
CA ARG A 87 -5.78 -9.29 26.32
C ARG A 87 -7.17 -8.94 26.83
N THR A 88 -7.69 -9.83 27.65
CA THR A 88 -8.95 -9.69 28.37
C THR A 88 -8.86 -8.61 29.46
N ASP A 89 -9.96 -7.91 29.72
CA ASP A 89 -10.02 -6.86 30.76
C ASP A 89 -9.89 -7.47 32.18
N HIS A 90 -9.74 -6.63 33.21
CA HIS A 90 -9.66 -7.01 34.63
C HIS A 90 -10.84 -7.85 35.15
N LYS A 91 -11.93 -7.96 34.37
CA LYS A 91 -13.08 -8.81 34.65
C LYS A 91 -13.10 -10.15 33.92
N GLY A 92 -12.15 -10.42 33.01
CA GLY A 92 -12.21 -11.65 32.19
C GLY A 92 -13.08 -11.53 30.93
N GLU A 93 -13.55 -10.33 30.59
CA GLU A 93 -14.34 -10.07 29.39
C GLU A 93 -13.51 -9.50 28.23
N LEU A 94 -13.82 -9.93 27.01
CA LEU A 94 -13.23 -9.42 25.77
C LEU A 94 -13.93 -8.10 25.35
N PRO A 95 -13.23 -7.17 24.68
CA PRO A 95 -13.84 -5.91 24.28
C PRO A 95 -15.07 -6.12 23.39
N ARG A 96 -16.09 -5.27 23.59
CA ARG A 96 -17.30 -5.27 22.77
C ARG A 96 -16.93 -5.15 21.28
N GLY A 97 -17.48 -6.03 20.44
CA GLY A 97 -17.11 -6.12 19.02
C GLY A 97 -15.98 -7.11 18.71
N TRP A 98 -15.47 -7.87 19.70
CA TRP A 98 -14.52 -8.97 19.44
C TRP A 98 -15.14 -10.10 18.60
N ASN A 99 -16.42 -10.43 18.83
CA ASN A 99 -17.22 -11.29 17.97
C ASN A 99 -18.26 -10.46 17.22
N TRP A 100 -17.98 -10.17 15.96
CA TRP A 100 -18.93 -9.54 15.05
C TRP A 100 -19.96 -10.60 14.65
N VAL A 101 -21.02 -10.72 15.44
CA VAL A 101 -22.18 -11.55 15.10
C VAL A 101 -23.04 -10.75 14.13
N ASP A 102 -23.25 -11.28 12.93
CA ASP A 102 -24.16 -10.68 11.96
C ASP A 102 -25.60 -10.85 12.43
N VAL A 103 -26.34 -9.75 12.59
CA VAL A 103 -27.75 -9.79 12.97
C VAL A 103 -28.56 -9.78 11.68
N ILE A 104 -28.70 -10.95 11.06
CA ILE A 104 -29.63 -11.14 9.96
C ILE A 104 -31.05 -11.05 10.55
N LYS A 105 -31.80 -10.01 10.18
CA LYS A 105 -33.24 -9.92 10.43
C LYS A 105 -33.99 -10.50 9.23
N HIS A 106 -34.92 -11.42 9.49
CA HIS A 106 -35.91 -11.92 8.53
C HIS A 106 -36.99 -10.87 8.25
#